data_AF-A0A1S9N694-F1
#
_entry.id   AF-A0A1S9N694-F1
#
_cell.length_a   1.000
_cell.length_b   1.000
_cell.length_c   1.000
_cell.angle_alpha   90.00
_cell.angle_beta   90.00
_cell.angle_gamma   90.00
#
_symmetry.space_group_name_H-M   'P 1'
#
loop_
_entity.id
_entity.type
_entity.pdbx_description
1 polymer ?
#
loop_
_entity_poly.entity_id
_entity_poly.type
_entity_poly.pdbx_seq_one_letter_code
_entity_poly.pdbx_strand_id
1 'polypeptide(L)'
;MKKYIFLLIFALCIMSFAIEEDVSAKEIITETPNVIVLKGTDETKDGFPVYEPMDDDKLFMDIYNKSFIKKSVELYGQALQYSNLESNDIYFAFRENSGCYGRIGFYIKKDGQFYDKTKSPYIELSNQMLEGGYDKLQSITQILPHEMGHILQQITTSNNEEINQNAVDLHYSNITSEYSTAFSEGFGEHFEVISRMYEENNKIKNEIYEDIERTKNNTKSMVNRGSRDFTLPLRLDYYREVSPFWQQKYENLKRHELGLSGDGKYKNLSYDFMDPEKSILYRNMGLYQDKTKMKSLEQSLSTEIVVSNFFIKLITTDTGELNERYSKVFNVFNKYLNKDSKPQLIEFVNGYIKEYPEENERVLQIFKDSTGHDFTEECAPEIWCISEGEHSNIIFDQFRGLKFPYYIFNINTCEKEDLLRLKGISKNDAEGIIAYRDKNNGFKNTEEFAHIEGVSDKAIQILTNNTSKEQIEKVTKTMNESKFEMSFSKMFIANFKHLILRTMMWFVIFFITYYLFVLKAAFKNKKIIFKIAIIKFLKLVFYALIGFISVAVSSNIIKGLKLSNPIIVFVTVIFICESITLFVIRKDKLKVRDSIISTVMMIPIIIYSQY
;
A
#
# COMPACT_ATOMS: atom_id res chain seq x y z
N MET A 1 -35.91 61.84 -18.74
CA MET A 1 -35.25 60.52 -18.90
C MET A 1 -33.80 60.49 -18.41
N LYS A 2 -32.90 61.41 -18.79
CA LYS A 2 -31.47 61.36 -18.35
C LYS A 2 -31.21 61.57 -16.84
N LYS A 3 -32.03 62.36 -16.13
CA LYS A 3 -31.88 62.58 -14.67
C LYS A 3 -32.30 61.37 -13.81
N TYR A 4 -33.25 60.57 -14.30
CA TYR A 4 -33.73 59.37 -13.59
C TYR A 4 -32.85 58.15 -13.86
N ILE A 5 -32.21 58.06 -15.03
CA ILE A 5 -31.22 57.01 -15.32
C ILE A 5 -29.96 57.21 -14.47
N PHE A 6 -29.53 58.45 -14.22
CA PHE A 6 -28.37 58.71 -13.35
C PHE A 6 -28.69 58.39 -11.87
N LEU A 7 -29.91 58.70 -11.41
CA LEU A 7 -30.38 58.32 -10.07
C LEU A 7 -30.58 56.81 -9.92
N LEU A 8 -31.01 56.10 -10.98
CA LEU A 8 -31.15 54.65 -10.96
C LEU A 8 -29.77 53.95 -10.98
N ILE A 9 -28.81 54.45 -11.75
CA ILE A 9 -27.43 53.94 -11.76
C ILE A 9 -26.72 54.24 -10.44
N PHE A 10 -26.94 55.43 -9.85
CA PHE A 10 -26.36 55.77 -8.55
C PHE A 10 -27.00 54.97 -7.40
N ALA A 11 -28.31 54.71 -7.44
CA ALA A 11 -29.00 53.83 -6.49
C ALA A 11 -28.62 52.35 -6.66
N LEU A 12 -28.40 51.89 -7.90
CA LEU A 12 -27.89 50.53 -8.16
C LEU A 12 -26.44 50.38 -7.71
N CYS A 13 -25.58 51.39 -7.89
CA CYS A 13 -24.23 51.39 -7.36
C CYS A 13 -24.20 51.42 -5.82
N ILE A 14 -25.09 52.17 -5.15
CA ILE A 14 -25.18 52.16 -3.68
C ILE A 14 -25.73 50.81 -3.17
N MET A 15 -26.65 50.16 -3.90
CA MET A 15 -27.11 48.80 -3.57
C MET A 15 -26.10 47.70 -3.93
N SER A 16 -25.02 48.01 -4.66
CA SER A 16 -23.89 47.07 -4.87
C SER A 16 -22.84 47.14 -3.76
N PHE A 17 -22.97 48.10 -2.83
CA PHE A 17 -22.04 48.33 -1.71
C PHE A 17 -22.72 48.23 -0.33
N ALA A 18 -23.94 47.69 -0.26
CA ALA A 18 -24.71 47.65 0.99
C ALA A 18 -25.61 46.43 1.09
N ILE A 19 -25.05 45.22 0.90
CA ILE A 19 -25.45 44.00 1.62
C ILE A 19 -24.16 43.20 1.85
N GLU A 20 -23.27 43.75 2.67
CA GLU A 20 -22.51 42.89 3.58
C GLU A 20 -23.47 42.65 4.74
N GLU A 21 -24.19 41.52 4.71
CA GLU A 21 -24.49 40.90 5.99
C GLU A 21 -23.13 40.58 6.58
N ASP A 22 -22.74 41.33 7.61
CA ASP A 22 -21.76 40.91 8.61
C ASP A 22 -22.27 39.60 9.22
N VAL A 23 -22.16 38.49 8.48
CA VAL A 23 -21.82 37.23 9.09
C VAL A 23 -20.43 37.50 9.61
N SER A 24 -20.35 37.90 10.88
CA SER A 24 -19.09 38.00 11.57
C SER A 24 -18.39 36.67 11.34
N ALA A 25 -17.42 36.64 10.43
CA ALA A 25 -16.38 35.64 10.42
C ALA A 25 -15.79 35.79 11.80
N LYS A 26 -16.22 34.89 12.70
CA LYS A 26 -15.68 34.76 14.04
C LYS A 26 -14.19 34.76 13.79
N GLU A 27 -13.48 35.81 14.22
CA GLU A 27 -12.03 35.87 14.07
C GLU A 27 -11.52 34.53 14.54
N ILE A 28 -11.06 33.70 13.58
CA ILE A 28 -10.52 32.39 13.89
C ILE A 28 -9.17 32.74 14.50
N ILE A 29 -9.16 32.97 15.80
CA ILE A 29 -7.96 32.99 16.61
C ILE A 29 -7.49 31.53 16.57
N THR A 30 -6.72 31.18 15.54
CA THR A 30 -5.89 29.97 15.57
C THR A 30 -4.78 30.26 16.57
N GLU A 31 -5.01 29.95 17.84
CA GLU A 31 -3.88 29.72 18.73
C GLU A 31 -3.05 28.61 18.06
N THR A 32 -1.80 28.94 17.68
CA THR A 32 -0.87 27.96 17.15
C THR A 32 -0.71 26.84 18.19
N PRO A 33 -0.97 25.58 17.84
CA PRO A 33 -0.85 24.46 18.76
C PRO A 33 0.52 24.42 19.43
N ASN A 34 0.56 24.06 20.71
CA ASN A 34 1.83 23.85 21.40
C ASN A 34 2.44 22.54 20.92
N VAL A 35 3.58 22.62 20.26
CA VAL A 35 4.34 21.44 19.81
C VAL A 35 5.17 20.91 20.98
N ILE A 36 4.94 19.66 21.36
CA ILE A 36 5.67 19.00 22.46
C ILE A 36 6.41 17.79 21.91
N VAL A 37 7.72 17.76 22.09
CA VAL A 37 8.56 16.64 21.68
C VAL A 37 8.76 15.69 22.86
N LEU A 38 8.58 14.39 22.60
CA LEU A 38 8.69 13.33 23.59
C LEU A 38 9.69 12.27 23.15
N LYS A 39 10.30 11.62 24.14
CA LYS A 39 11.15 10.47 23.96
C LYS A 39 10.35 9.19 24.11
N GLY A 40 10.46 8.33 23.11
CA GLY A 40 9.98 6.95 23.08
C GLY A 40 10.53 6.12 24.24
N THR A 41 9.67 5.36 24.93
CA THR A 41 10.09 4.31 25.85
C THR A 41 9.50 2.95 25.44
N ASP A 42 10.02 1.88 26.04
CA ASP A 42 9.45 0.54 25.89
C ASP A 42 8.39 0.21 26.97
N GLU A 43 8.08 1.18 27.85
CA GLU A 43 7.08 1.01 28.90
C GLU A 43 5.66 1.18 28.35
N THR A 44 4.73 0.42 28.93
CA THR A 44 3.30 0.57 28.69
C THR A 44 2.58 0.67 30.04
N LYS A 45 1.46 1.37 30.07
CA LYS A 45 0.59 1.50 31.23
C LYS A 45 -0.86 1.45 30.77
N ASP A 46 -1.63 0.54 31.36
CA ASP A 46 -3.05 0.36 31.06
C ASP A 46 -3.35 0.14 29.56
N GLY A 47 -2.43 -0.50 28.84
CA GLY A 47 -2.50 -0.73 27.39
C GLY A 47 -1.98 0.42 26.51
N PHE A 48 -1.68 1.59 27.10
CA PHE A 48 -1.16 2.75 26.38
C PHE A 48 0.38 2.83 26.47
N PRO A 49 1.06 3.38 25.44
CA PRO A 49 2.50 3.61 25.51
C PRO A 49 2.83 4.72 26.51
N VAL A 50 4.02 4.61 27.09
CA VAL A 50 4.58 5.62 28.00
C VAL A 50 5.69 6.36 27.29
N TYR A 51 5.70 7.68 27.42
CA TYR A 51 6.73 8.56 26.87
C TYR A 51 7.33 9.45 27.96
N GLU A 52 8.56 9.91 27.74
CA GLU A 52 9.23 10.85 28.64
C GLU A 52 9.35 12.23 27.96
N PRO A 53 9.25 13.35 28.70
CA PRO A 53 9.55 14.67 28.14
C PRO A 53 11.00 14.72 27.64
N MET A 54 11.21 15.38 26.52
CA MET A 54 12.56 15.74 26.05
C MET A 54 12.61 17.21 25.65
N ASP A 55 13.82 17.77 25.66
CA ASP A 55 14.03 19.09 25.06
C ASP A 55 13.73 19.04 23.56
N ASP A 56 13.30 20.17 23.00
CA ASP A 56 13.02 20.31 21.58
C ASP A 56 14.21 19.82 20.74
N ASP A 57 13.95 18.82 19.90
CA ASP A 57 14.95 18.36 18.95
C ASP A 57 15.17 19.45 17.90
N LYS A 58 16.36 20.07 17.92
CA LYS A 58 16.70 21.18 17.04
C LYS A 58 16.58 20.83 15.56
N LEU A 59 16.86 19.57 15.20
CA LEU A 59 16.79 19.10 13.83
C LEU A 59 15.33 18.95 13.40
N PHE A 60 14.51 18.32 14.23
CA PHE A 60 13.06 18.24 14.02
C PHE A 60 12.44 19.63 13.90
N MET A 61 12.74 20.54 14.84
CA MET A 61 12.17 21.88 14.84
C MET A 61 12.60 22.69 13.62
N ASP A 62 13.81 22.50 13.09
CA ASP A 62 14.23 23.12 11.83
C ASP A 62 13.39 22.62 10.65
N ILE A 63 13.17 21.31 10.54
CA ILE A 63 12.37 20.69 9.46
C ILE A 63 10.90 21.12 9.59
N TYR A 64 10.35 21.03 10.80
CA TYR A 64 8.99 21.46 11.15
C TYR A 64 8.75 22.86 10.61
N ASN A 65 9.62 23.82 10.95
CA ASN A 65 9.45 25.23 10.57
C ASN A 65 9.65 25.52 9.08
N LYS A 66 10.34 24.64 8.33
CA LYS A 66 10.73 24.85 6.93
C LYS A 66 10.00 23.98 5.93
N SER A 67 8.99 23.23 6.36
CA SER A 67 8.24 22.31 5.50
C SER A 67 6.74 22.43 5.75
N PHE A 68 5.96 21.72 4.93
CA PHE A 68 4.51 21.61 5.09
C PHE A 68 4.07 21.05 6.46
N ILE A 69 4.97 20.44 7.24
CA ILE A 69 4.66 19.96 8.61
C ILE A 69 4.07 21.07 9.46
N LYS A 70 4.65 22.28 9.44
CA LYS A 70 4.09 23.43 10.17
C LYS A 70 2.65 23.71 9.74
N LYS A 71 2.39 23.69 8.43
CA LYS A 71 1.04 23.89 7.90
C LYS A 71 0.06 22.81 8.37
N SER A 72 0.51 21.56 8.43
CA SER A 72 -0.31 20.45 8.95
C SER A 72 -0.65 20.61 10.44
N VAL A 73 0.25 21.19 11.24
CA VAL A 73 -0.03 21.53 12.65
C VAL A 73 -0.96 22.74 12.77
N GLU A 74 -0.86 23.74 11.89
CA GLU A 74 -1.85 24.82 11.83
C GLU A 74 -3.27 24.29 11.53
N LEU A 75 -3.39 23.33 10.62
CA LEU A 75 -4.65 22.64 10.33
C LEU A 75 -5.16 21.84 11.53
N TYR A 76 -4.27 21.24 12.33
CA TYR A 76 -4.64 20.63 13.61
C TYR A 76 -5.25 21.66 14.57
N GLY A 77 -4.64 22.83 14.70
CA GLY A 77 -5.20 23.92 15.51
C GLY A 77 -6.61 24.34 15.07
N GLN A 78 -6.90 24.30 13.77
CA GLN A 78 -8.25 24.56 13.24
C GLN A 78 -9.21 23.42 13.52
N ALA A 79 -8.77 22.18 13.34
CA ALA A 79 -9.55 20.98 13.62
C ALA A 79 -10.01 20.90 15.08
N LEU A 80 -9.25 21.47 16.03
CA LEU A 80 -9.64 21.51 17.44
C LEU A 80 -11.00 22.17 17.69
N GLN A 81 -11.43 23.11 16.83
CA GLN A 81 -12.76 23.75 16.92
C GLN A 81 -13.91 22.77 16.69
N TYR A 82 -13.62 21.66 16.04
CA TYR A 82 -14.53 20.57 15.72
C TYR A 82 -14.27 19.34 16.60
N SER A 83 -13.49 19.49 17.68
CA SER A 83 -13.12 18.41 18.60
C SER A 83 -13.65 18.68 20.01
N ASN A 84 -13.65 17.63 20.84
CA ASN A 84 -13.94 17.74 22.27
C ASN A 84 -12.65 17.78 23.13
N LEU A 85 -11.51 18.10 22.53
CA LEU A 85 -10.23 18.14 23.22
C LEU A 85 -10.08 19.43 24.04
N GLU A 86 -9.62 19.27 25.28
CA GLU A 86 -9.43 20.40 26.22
C GLU A 86 -8.09 21.12 26.03
N SER A 87 -7.12 20.46 25.39
CA SER A 87 -5.75 20.96 25.21
C SER A 87 -5.48 21.27 23.75
N ASN A 88 -4.74 22.35 23.51
CA ASN A 88 -4.20 22.73 22.20
C ASN A 88 -2.81 22.15 21.92
N ASP A 89 -2.34 21.21 22.74
CA ASP A 89 -1.04 20.57 22.56
C ASP A 89 -1.11 19.52 21.44
N ILE A 90 -0.01 19.36 20.71
CA ILE A 90 0.25 18.22 19.83
C ILE A 90 1.59 17.60 20.20
N TYR A 91 1.62 16.28 20.29
CA TYR A 91 2.77 15.54 20.79
C TYR A 91 3.45 14.75 19.68
N PHE A 92 4.77 14.88 19.57
CA PHE A 92 5.60 14.09 18.66
C PHE A 92 6.56 13.22 19.46
N ALA A 93 6.38 11.90 19.40
CA ALA A 93 7.19 10.95 20.16
C ALA A 93 8.24 10.28 19.25
N PHE A 94 9.51 10.35 19.65
CA PHE A 94 10.63 9.80 18.88
C PHE A 94 11.13 8.50 19.50
N ARG A 95 10.96 7.38 18.78
CA ARG A 95 11.30 6.03 19.27
C ARG A 95 12.15 5.27 18.25
N GLU A 96 13.11 4.48 18.72
CA GLU A 96 13.84 3.56 17.83
C GLU A 96 12.92 2.47 17.28
N ASN A 97 13.05 2.18 15.98
CA ASN A 97 12.27 1.15 15.27
C ASN A 97 10.74 1.34 15.36
N SER A 98 10.25 2.58 15.54
CA SER A 98 8.82 2.87 15.46
C SER A 98 8.26 2.50 14.09
N GLY A 99 7.03 1.96 14.10
CA GLY A 99 6.23 1.75 12.88
C GLY A 99 5.74 3.05 12.24
N CYS A 100 5.85 4.18 12.96
CA CYS A 100 5.29 5.48 12.64
C CYS A 100 3.76 5.45 12.56
N TYR A 101 3.10 6.18 13.45
CA TYR A 101 1.65 6.17 13.52
C TYR A 101 1.11 7.40 14.28
N GLY A 102 -0.03 7.91 13.84
CA GLY A 102 -0.87 8.85 14.58
C GLY A 102 -1.93 8.14 15.41
N ARG A 103 -1.95 8.36 16.72
CA ARG A 103 -2.95 7.75 17.64
C ARG A 103 -3.40 8.72 18.73
N ILE A 104 -4.47 8.32 19.42
CA ILE A 104 -4.95 8.97 20.65
C ILE A 104 -4.58 8.09 21.85
N GLY A 105 -3.99 8.71 22.86
CA GLY A 105 -3.82 8.12 24.17
C GLY A 105 -2.42 7.59 24.47
N PHE A 106 -1.82 8.14 25.52
CA PHE A 106 -0.51 7.75 26.05
C PHE A 106 -0.38 8.20 27.50
N TYR A 107 0.74 7.85 28.15
CA TYR A 107 1.13 8.42 29.45
C TYR A 107 2.46 9.17 29.32
N ILE A 108 2.61 10.26 30.08
CA ILE A 108 3.90 10.91 30.26
C ILE A 108 4.50 10.47 31.59
N LYS A 109 5.74 10.01 31.59
CA LYS A 109 6.52 9.70 32.79
C LYS A 109 7.50 10.82 33.07
N LYS A 110 7.36 11.47 34.24
CA LYS A 110 8.27 12.53 34.69
C LYS A 110 8.51 12.39 36.18
N ASP A 111 9.78 12.38 36.59
CA ASP A 111 10.21 12.23 37.99
C ASP A 111 9.60 11.00 38.70
N GLY A 112 9.43 9.90 37.95
CA GLY A 112 8.82 8.66 38.44
C GLY A 112 7.29 8.68 38.58
N GLN A 113 6.63 9.79 38.24
CA GLN A 113 5.18 9.92 38.24
C GLN A 113 4.61 9.83 36.81
N PHE A 114 3.40 9.27 36.70
CA PHE A 114 2.67 9.15 35.44
C PHE A 114 1.59 10.21 35.33
N TYR A 115 1.58 10.93 34.22
CA TYR A 115 0.59 11.93 33.87
C TYR A 115 -0.29 11.39 32.74
N ASP A 116 -1.60 11.46 32.95
CA ASP A 116 -2.60 10.92 32.04
C ASP A 116 -2.73 11.79 30.79
N LYS A 117 -2.51 11.19 29.63
CA LYS A 117 -2.73 11.76 28.29
C LYS A 117 -3.52 10.79 27.41
N THR A 118 -4.37 9.95 28.01
CA THR A 118 -5.17 8.91 27.33
C THR A 118 -6.21 9.49 26.35
N LYS A 119 -6.53 10.78 26.45
CA LYS A 119 -7.38 11.50 25.49
C LYS A 119 -6.61 12.38 24.50
N SER A 120 -5.29 12.46 24.61
CA SER A 120 -4.48 13.38 23.80
C SER A 120 -3.96 12.68 22.54
N PRO A 121 -3.99 13.37 21.38
CA PRO A 121 -3.40 12.85 20.15
C PRO A 121 -1.88 12.97 20.20
N TYR A 122 -1.21 12.03 19.54
CA TYR A 122 0.24 12.06 19.34
C TYR A 122 0.62 11.36 18.03
N ILE A 123 1.77 11.73 17.49
CA ILE A 123 2.38 11.06 16.35
C ILE A 123 3.69 10.45 16.82
N GLU A 124 3.81 9.12 16.76
CA GLU A 124 5.09 8.44 16.98
C GLU A 124 5.89 8.39 15.67
N LEU A 125 7.19 8.67 15.74
CA LEU A 125 8.13 8.69 14.63
C LEU A 125 9.38 7.90 14.97
N SER A 126 10.04 7.37 13.93
CA SER A 126 11.33 6.69 14.07
C SER A 126 12.48 7.69 14.12
N ASN A 127 13.42 7.52 15.07
CA ASN A 127 14.62 8.35 15.19
C ASN A 127 15.42 8.42 13.87
N GLN A 128 15.46 7.33 13.11
CA GLN A 128 16.21 7.24 11.85
C GLN A 128 15.65 8.16 10.75
N MET A 129 14.40 8.62 10.88
CA MET A 129 13.79 9.52 9.90
C MET A 129 14.37 10.93 9.96
N LEU A 130 14.89 11.34 11.11
CA LEU A 130 15.61 12.61 11.25
C LEU A 130 16.96 12.58 10.51
N GLU A 131 17.53 11.40 10.28
CA GLU A 131 18.82 11.23 9.60
C GLU A 131 18.67 11.00 8.07
N GLY A 132 17.48 10.61 7.59
CA GLY A 132 17.23 10.05 6.25
C GLY A 132 17.15 11.02 5.05
N GLY A 133 17.32 12.33 5.29
CA GLY A 133 16.98 13.39 4.33
C GLY A 133 15.48 13.69 4.31
N TYR A 134 15.11 14.92 3.94
CA TYR A 134 13.74 15.46 4.07
C TYR A 134 13.02 15.62 2.73
N ASP A 135 13.59 15.04 1.70
CA ASP A 135 13.44 15.45 0.32
C ASP A 135 13.08 14.27 -0.60
N LYS A 136 12.41 13.24 -0.06
CA LYS A 136 12.11 11.97 -0.75
C LYS A 136 10.69 11.49 -0.49
N LEU A 137 10.20 10.54 -1.29
CA LEU A 137 8.87 9.92 -1.15
C LEU A 137 8.58 9.20 0.19
N GLN A 138 9.57 9.08 1.07
CA GLN A 138 9.51 8.40 2.37
C GLN A 138 10.15 9.22 3.50
N SER A 139 10.41 10.51 3.26
CA SER A 139 10.95 11.36 4.31
C SER A 139 9.88 11.72 5.34
N ILE A 140 10.34 12.22 6.49
CA ILE A 140 9.49 12.75 7.55
C ILE A 140 8.49 13.82 7.05
N THR A 141 8.88 14.62 6.07
CA THR A 141 8.03 15.64 5.41
C THR A 141 6.88 15.06 4.59
N GLN A 142 6.82 13.74 4.41
CA GLN A 142 5.74 13.03 3.74
C GLN A 142 4.97 12.15 4.73
N ILE A 143 5.69 11.42 5.58
CA ILE A 143 5.11 10.51 6.57
C ILE A 143 4.37 11.27 7.66
N LEU A 144 4.95 12.32 8.24
CA LEU A 144 4.26 13.06 9.30
C LEU A 144 2.95 13.68 8.81
N PRO A 145 2.87 14.36 7.64
CA PRO A 145 1.58 14.80 7.11
C PRO A 145 0.55 13.68 6.92
N HIS A 146 0.96 12.48 6.53
CA HIS A 146 0.08 11.31 6.48
C HIS A 146 -0.52 11.01 7.86
N GLU A 147 0.34 10.86 8.87
CA GLU A 147 -0.09 10.57 10.25
C GLU A 147 -0.93 11.71 10.84
N MET A 148 -0.63 12.95 10.47
CA MET A 148 -1.45 14.10 10.82
C MET A 148 -2.86 13.98 10.21
N GLY A 149 -2.99 13.45 9.00
CA GLY A 149 -4.30 13.14 8.41
C GLY A 149 -5.14 12.22 9.29
N HIS A 150 -4.56 11.14 9.82
CA HIS A 150 -5.26 10.26 10.77
C HIS A 150 -5.66 10.97 12.05
N ILE A 151 -4.76 11.76 12.64
CA ILE A 151 -5.08 12.56 13.83
C ILE A 151 -6.25 13.51 13.55
N LEU A 152 -6.18 14.26 12.45
CA LEU A 152 -7.23 15.22 12.05
C LEU A 152 -8.59 14.54 11.88
N GLN A 153 -8.62 13.37 11.24
CA GLN A 153 -9.84 12.59 11.13
C GLN A 153 -10.35 12.17 12.52
N GLN A 154 -9.50 11.51 13.32
CA GLN A 154 -9.88 10.99 14.64
C GLN A 154 -10.46 12.08 15.54
N ILE A 155 -9.79 13.23 15.67
CA ILE A 155 -10.22 14.29 16.58
C ILE A 155 -11.48 15.03 16.11
N THR A 156 -11.81 14.98 14.82
CA THR A 156 -12.97 15.68 14.26
C THR A 156 -14.16 14.76 14.01
N THR A 157 -14.05 13.45 14.20
CA THR A 157 -15.21 12.53 14.10
C THR A 157 -16.09 12.57 15.36
N SER A 158 -17.42 12.43 15.20
CA SER A 158 -18.37 12.54 16.31
C SER A 158 -18.28 11.40 17.34
N ASN A 159 -17.87 10.21 16.88
CA ASN A 159 -17.82 8.98 17.68
C ASN A 159 -16.41 8.37 17.59
N ASN A 160 -15.69 8.35 18.72
CA ASN A 160 -14.40 7.68 18.91
C ASN A 160 -14.58 6.15 19.08
N GLU A 161 -15.42 5.51 18.27
CA GLU A 161 -15.38 4.05 18.21
C GLU A 161 -14.12 3.65 17.45
N GLU A 162 -13.26 2.85 18.09
CA GLU A 162 -12.09 2.28 17.44
C GLU A 162 -12.53 1.60 16.14
N ILE A 163 -11.80 1.88 15.05
CA ILE A 163 -12.03 1.21 13.77
C ILE A 163 -11.72 -0.27 13.98
N ASN A 164 -12.76 -1.10 14.11
CA ASN A 164 -12.62 -2.55 14.17
C ASN A 164 -12.16 -3.06 12.80
N GLN A 165 -10.87 -3.36 12.66
CA GLN A 165 -10.32 -4.05 11.49
C GLN A 165 -10.67 -5.53 11.57
N ASN A 166 -11.30 -6.07 10.53
CA ASN A 166 -11.70 -7.48 10.45
C ASN A 166 -10.69 -8.30 9.63
N ALA A 167 -10.15 -7.69 8.58
CA ALA A 167 -9.08 -8.23 7.77
C ALA A 167 -7.73 -8.09 8.48
N VAL A 168 -6.92 -9.15 8.38
CA VAL A 168 -5.57 -9.23 8.93
C VAL A 168 -4.54 -9.05 7.81
N ASP A 169 -4.98 -8.57 6.65
CA ASP A 169 -4.09 -8.26 5.55
C ASP A 169 -3.37 -6.95 5.84
N LEU A 170 -2.07 -6.90 5.54
CA LEU A 170 -1.38 -5.61 5.49
C LEU A 170 -2.08 -4.79 4.41
N HIS A 171 -2.60 -3.62 4.76
CA HIS A 171 -3.32 -2.81 3.80
C HIS A 171 -2.36 -2.20 2.77
N TYR A 172 -2.81 -2.12 1.52
CA TYR A 172 -2.08 -1.49 0.44
C TYR A 172 -3.02 -0.59 -0.35
N SER A 173 -2.47 0.52 -0.80
CA SER A 173 -3.21 1.67 -1.34
C SER A 173 -4.18 1.37 -2.49
N ASN A 174 -3.91 0.32 -3.28
CA ASN A 174 -4.71 -0.07 -4.44
C ASN A 174 -5.26 -1.51 -4.37
N ILE A 175 -5.45 -2.04 -3.16
CA ILE A 175 -6.22 -3.27 -2.93
C ILE A 175 -7.47 -2.94 -2.12
N THR A 176 -8.42 -3.86 -2.08
CA THR A 176 -9.64 -3.67 -1.29
C THR A 176 -9.41 -4.01 0.18
N SER A 177 -9.79 -3.12 1.08
CA SER A 177 -9.83 -3.29 2.54
C SER A 177 -11.24 -3.04 3.08
N GLU A 178 -11.41 -2.88 4.40
CA GLU A 178 -12.64 -2.37 4.99
C GLU A 178 -12.98 -0.97 4.48
N TYR A 179 -14.25 -0.59 4.43
CA TYR A 179 -14.66 0.78 4.14
C TYR A 179 -14.02 1.80 5.09
N SER A 180 -13.95 1.47 6.38
CA SER A 180 -13.36 2.34 7.41
C SER A 180 -11.85 2.48 7.25
N THR A 181 -11.17 1.37 6.95
CA THR A 181 -9.72 1.37 6.68
C THR A 181 -9.43 2.15 5.41
N ALA A 182 -10.12 1.83 4.31
CA ALA A 182 -9.97 2.51 3.03
C ALA A 182 -10.20 4.02 3.16
N PHE A 183 -11.18 4.42 3.96
CA PHE A 183 -11.44 5.82 4.23
C PHE A 183 -10.33 6.48 5.06
N SER A 184 -9.89 5.83 6.14
CA SER A 184 -8.87 6.36 7.04
C SER A 184 -7.51 6.51 6.38
N GLU A 185 -7.02 5.42 5.77
CA GLU A 185 -5.77 5.40 5.01
C GLU A 185 -5.88 6.30 3.79
N GLY A 186 -6.99 6.26 3.04
CA GLY A 186 -7.19 7.17 1.93
C GLY A 186 -7.14 8.65 2.33
N PHE A 187 -7.67 9.00 3.50
CA PHE A 187 -7.52 10.34 4.08
C PHE A 187 -6.09 10.62 4.57
N GLY A 188 -5.35 9.67 5.13
CA GLY A 188 -3.92 9.85 5.40
C GLY A 188 -3.10 10.09 4.12
N GLU A 189 -3.30 9.24 3.10
CA GLU A 189 -2.59 9.29 1.82
C GLU A 189 -2.83 10.58 1.05
N HIS A 190 -4.04 11.14 1.11
CA HIS A 190 -4.35 12.41 0.44
C HIS A 190 -3.45 13.54 0.99
N PHE A 191 -3.16 13.55 2.30
CA PHE A 191 -2.28 14.53 2.93
C PHE A 191 -0.83 14.42 2.44
N GLU A 192 -0.36 13.23 2.05
CA GLU A 192 0.95 13.11 1.40
C GLU A 192 0.98 13.88 0.08
N VAL A 193 -0.08 13.81 -0.72
CA VAL A 193 -0.13 14.50 -2.01
C VAL A 193 -0.30 16.00 -1.80
N ILE A 194 -1.19 16.42 -0.90
CA ILE A 194 -1.40 17.84 -0.58
C ILE A 194 -0.12 18.47 -0.03
N SER A 195 0.61 17.79 0.86
CA SER A 195 1.86 18.31 1.41
C SER A 195 2.88 18.62 0.32
N ARG A 196 3.00 17.78 -0.72
CA ARG A 196 3.88 18.02 -1.88
C ARG A 196 3.41 19.17 -2.76
N MET A 197 2.10 19.27 -2.99
CA MET A 197 1.53 20.30 -3.84
C MET A 197 1.69 21.69 -3.22
N TYR A 198 1.49 21.78 -1.91
CA TYR A 198 1.51 23.02 -1.13
C TYR A 198 2.80 23.23 -0.32
N GLU A 199 3.86 22.45 -0.58
CA GLU A 199 5.18 22.70 0.00
C GLU A 199 5.73 24.05 -0.51
N GLU A 200 5.89 25.02 0.40
CA GLU A 200 6.39 26.35 0.10
C GLU A 200 7.92 26.35 -0.09
N ASN A 201 8.60 25.40 0.54
CA ASN A 201 10.04 25.25 0.38
C ASN A 201 10.37 24.60 -0.97
N ASN A 202 10.66 25.45 -1.96
CA ASN A 202 11.01 25.03 -3.31
C ASN A 202 12.12 23.98 -3.39
N LYS A 203 13.08 23.99 -2.45
CA LYS A 203 14.14 22.98 -2.43
C LYS A 203 13.56 21.61 -2.10
N ILE A 204 12.85 21.50 -0.97
CA ILE A 204 12.20 20.26 -0.53
C ILE A 204 11.25 19.76 -1.61
N LYS A 205 10.40 20.65 -2.15
CA LYS A 205 9.45 20.32 -3.21
C LYS A 205 10.13 19.75 -4.46
N ASN A 206 11.13 20.45 -5.00
CA ASN A 206 11.81 20.03 -6.22
C ASN A 206 12.53 18.69 -6.02
N GLU A 207 13.24 18.52 -4.91
CA GLU A 207 13.96 17.28 -4.61
C GLU A 207 13.00 16.08 -4.44
N ILE A 208 11.82 16.27 -3.83
CA ILE A 208 10.78 15.23 -3.76
C ILE A 208 10.29 14.85 -5.16
N TYR A 209 9.99 15.81 -6.03
CA TYR A 209 9.56 15.52 -7.41
C TYR A 209 10.66 14.87 -8.25
N GLU A 210 11.92 15.24 -8.05
CA GLU A 210 13.06 14.55 -8.65
C GLU A 210 13.18 13.09 -8.15
N ASP A 211 12.90 12.85 -6.86
CA ASP A 211 12.88 11.50 -6.29
C ASP A 211 11.72 10.65 -6.83
N ILE A 212 10.55 11.26 -7.05
CA ILE A 212 9.38 10.61 -7.71
C ILE A 212 9.77 10.16 -9.11
N GLU A 213 10.34 11.05 -9.94
CA GLU A 213 10.75 10.72 -11.30
C GLU A 213 11.86 9.66 -11.34
N ARG A 214 12.82 9.74 -10.42
CA ARG A 214 13.86 8.71 -10.25
C ARG A 214 13.22 7.36 -9.88
N THR A 215 12.30 7.35 -8.93
CA THR A 215 11.60 6.13 -8.47
C THR A 215 10.78 5.51 -9.59
N LYS A 216 10.05 6.32 -10.36
CA LYS A 216 9.30 5.90 -11.55
C LYS A 216 10.19 5.21 -12.59
N ASN A 217 11.31 5.84 -12.93
CA ASN A 217 12.25 5.27 -13.89
C ASN A 217 12.88 3.96 -13.40
N ASN A 218 13.18 3.87 -12.11
CA ASN A 218 13.82 2.69 -11.51
C ASN A 218 12.85 1.51 -11.35
N THR A 219 11.62 1.77 -10.90
CA THR A 219 10.62 0.74 -10.63
C THR A 219 10.03 0.15 -11.90
N LYS A 220 9.93 0.92 -13.00
CA LYS A 220 9.37 0.43 -14.28
C LYS A 220 10.01 -0.86 -14.76
N SER A 221 11.34 -0.97 -14.72
CA SER A 221 12.01 -2.21 -15.11
C SER A 221 11.76 -3.36 -14.14
N MET A 222 11.64 -3.07 -12.84
CA MET A 222 11.39 -4.08 -11.82
C MET A 222 9.97 -4.65 -11.93
N VAL A 223 8.98 -3.77 -12.10
CA VAL A 223 7.57 -4.12 -12.32
C VAL A 223 7.42 -5.00 -13.57
N ASN A 224 8.01 -4.59 -14.70
CA ASN A 224 7.97 -5.36 -15.94
C ASN A 224 8.55 -6.77 -15.79
N ARG A 225 9.67 -6.91 -15.07
CA ARG A 225 10.36 -8.19 -14.92
C ARG A 225 9.77 -9.05 -13.80
N GLY A 226 9.27 -8.44 -12.73
CA GLY A 226 8.45 -9.09 -11.71
C GLY A 226 7.20 -9.71 -12.32
N SER A 227 6.50 -8.99 -13.21
CA SER A 227 5.36 -9.55 -13.95
C SER A 227 5.74 -10.74 -14.83
N ARG A 228 6.91 -10.69 -15.48
CA ARG A 228 7.45 -11.81 -16.26
C ARG A 228 7.74 -13.04 -15.40
N ASP A 229 8.24 -12.86 -14.18
CA ASP A 229 8.46 -13.97 -13.23
C ASP A 229 7.16 -14.69 -12.83
N PHE A 230 6.01 -14.02 -12.91
CA PHE A 230 4.71 -14.69 -12.75
C PHE A 230 4.26 -15.42 -14.02
N THR A 231 4.41 -14.77 -15.17
CA THR A 231 3.71 -15.13 -16.40
C THR A 231 4.51 -16.03 -17.34
N LEU A 232 5.83 -15.90 -17.35
CA LEU A 232 6.69 -16.70 -18.21
C LEU A 232 7.14 -17.99 -17.50
N PRO A 233 7.14 -19.13 -18.19
CA PRO A 233 7.45 -20.42 -17.57
C PRO A 233 8.94 -20.56 -17.24
N LEU A 234 9.23 -21.38 -16.25
CA LEU A 234 10.59 -21.82 -15.88
C LEU A 234 11.56 -20.68 -15.56
N ARG A 235 11.11 -19.49 -15.17
CA ARG A 235 12.04 -18.47 -14.67
C ARG A 235 12.57 -18.86 -13.29
N LEU A 236 13.75 -18.34 -12.95
CA LEU A 236 14.31 -18.42 -11.59
C LEU A 236 13.65 -17.43 -10.62
N ASP A 237 12.70 -16.62 -11.10
CA ASP A 237 11.85 -15.71 -10.33
C ASP A 237 12.60 -14.60 -9.56
N TYR A 238 13.77 -14.17 -10.04
CA TYR A 238 14.65 -13.24 -9.32
C TYR A 238 13.99 -11.94 -8.86
N TYR A 239 13.08 -11.34 -9.63
CA TYR A 239 12.45 -10.07 -9.29
C TYR A 239 11.35 -10.24 -8.24
N ARG A 240 10.70 -11.42 -8.19
CA ARG A 240 9.85 -11.81 -7.06
C ARG A 240 10.70 -12.05 -5.81
N GLU A 241 11.82 -12.76 -5.96
CA GLU A 241 12.77 -13.03 -4.86
C GLU A 241 13.31 -11.74 -4.22
N VAL A 242 13.52 -10.69 -5.01
CA VAL A 242 13.98 -9.37 -4.52
C VAL A 242 12.85 -8.35 -4.31
N SER A 243 11.58 -8.78 -4.33
CA SER A 243 10.43 -7.88 -4.13
C SER A 243 10.47 -7.01 -2.86
N PRO A 244 11.01 -7.47 -1.70
CA PRO A 244 11.15 -6.61 -0.52
C PRO A 244 11.98 -5.33 -0.76
N PHE A 245 12.86 -5.31 -1.77
CA PHE A 245 13.73 -4.18 -2.05
C PHE A 245 13.12 -3.10 -2.96
N TRP A 246 12.04 -3.42 -3.69
CA TRP A 246 11.47 -2.51 -4.68
C TRP A 246 9.95 -2.34 -4.58
N GLN A 247 9.22 -3.32 -4.04
CA GLN A 247 7.76 -3.29 -3.99
C GLN A 247 7.23 -2.15 -3.12
N GLN A 248 7.83 -1.88 -1.96
CA GLN A 248 7.43 -0.74 -1.11
C GLN A 248 7.65 0.61 -1.81
N LYS A 249 8.77 0.77 -2.53
CA LYS A 249 9.03 2.00 -3.31
C LYS A 249 8.00 2.18 -4.42
N TYR A 250 7.59 1.08 -5.05
CA TYR A 250 6.55 1.09 -6.06
C TYR A 250 5.17 1.39 -5.45
N GLU A 251 4.87 0.87 -4.26
CA GLU A 251 3.65 1.19 -3.51
C GLU A 251 3.53 2.70 -3.27
N ASN A 252 4.60 3.32 -2.76
CA ASN A 252 4.61 4.77 -2.52
C ASN A 252 4.47 5.59 -3.81
N LEU A 253 5.03 5.12 -4.93
CA LEU A 253 4.81 5.75 -6.22
C LEU A 253 3.35 5.65 -6.66
N LYS A 254 2.68 4.49 -6.45
CA LYS A 254 1.26 4.32 -6.77
C LYS A 254 0.38 5.30 -6.00
N ARG A 255 0.61 5.49 -4.69
CA ARG A 255 -0.11 6.47 -3.86
C ARG A 255 -0.08 7.87 -4.46
N HIS A 256 1.06 8.25 -5.06
CA HIS A 256 1.19 9.51 -5.77
C HIS A 256 0.50 9.51 -7.15
N GLU A 257 0.88 8.59 -8.04
CA GLU A 257 0.43 8.62 -9.44
C GLU A 257 -1.06 8.31 -9.60
N LEU A 258 -1.56 7.30 -8.87
CA LEU A 258 -2.96 6.91 -8.93
C LEU A 258 -3.86 7.87 -8.14
N GLY A 259 -3.36 8.40 -7.02
CA GLY A 259 -4.01 9.45 -6.25
C GLY A 259 -4.24 10.73 -7.06
N LEU A 260 -3.36 11.08 -8.00
CA LEU A 260 -3.53 12.22 -8.90
C LEU A 260 -4.37 11.90 -10.14
N SER A 261 -4.09 10.77 -10.80
CA SER A 261 -4.76 10.43 -12.07
C SER A 261 -6.22 10.00 -11.90
N GLY A 262 -6.61 9.50 -10.73
CA GLY A 262 -7.91 8.86 -10.51
C GLY A 262 -8.03 7.50 -11.19
N ASP A 263 -6.91 6.91 -11.63
CA ASP A 263 -6.88 5.56 -12.20
C ASP A 263 -7.13 4.48 -11.14
N GLY A 264 -7.14 4.82 -9.84
CA GLY A 264 -7.49 3.91 -8.75
C GLY A 264 -8.84 3.19 -8.90
N LYS A 265 -9.79 3.73 -9.68
CA LYS A 265 -11.07 3.08 -9.99
C LYS A 265 -10.97 1.85 -10.89
N TYR A 266 -9.84 1.61 -11.54
CA TYR A 266 -9.67 0.43 -12.39
C TYR A 266 -9.18 -0.77 -11.58
N LYS A 267 -9.61 -1.97 -11.98
CA LYS A 267 -9.16 -3.22 -11.33
C LYS A 267 -7.67 -3.45 -11.59
N ASN A 268 -6.98 -4.01 -10.61
CA ASN A 268 -5.64 -4.54 -10.85
C ASN A 268 -5.73 -5.70 -11.84
N LEU A 269 -4.73 -5.79 -12.72
CA LEU A 269 -4.65 -6.89 -13.68
C LEU A 269 -4.52 -8.21 -12.92
N SER A 270 -5.37 -9.19 -13.25
CA SER A 270 -5.31 -10.54 -12.72
C SER A 270 -5.07 -11.55 -13.85
N TYR A 271 -4.47 -12.68 -13.51
CA TYR A 271 -4.31 -13.83 -14.39
C TYR A 271 -4.96 -15.05 -13.75
N ASP A 272 -5.63 -15.87 -14.55
CA ASP A 272 -6.25 -17.11 -14.10
C ASP A 272 -5.21 -18.23 -14.04
N PHE A 273 -4.30 -18.17 -13.05
CA PHE A 273 -3.35 -19.25 -12.81
C PHE A 273 -4.06 -20.48 -12.23
N MET A 274 -3.48 -21.67 -12.45
CA MET A 274 -3.98 -22.92 -11.87
C MET A 274 -4.02 -22.92 -10.33
N ASP A 275 -3.15 -22.14 -9.69
CA ASP A 275 -3.17 -21.91 -8.25
C ASP A 275 -3.83 -20.55 -7.97
N PRO A 276 -5.05 -20.52 -7.38
CA PRO A 276 -5.77 -19.28 -7.10
C PRO A 276 -4.95 -18.30 -6.25
N GLU A 277 -4.10 -18.80 -5.36
CA GLU A 277 -3.29 -17.94 -4.50
C GLU A 277 -2.21 -17.19 -5.29
N LYS A 278 -1.66 -17.81 -6.34
CA LYS A 278 -0.75 -17.11 -7.24
C LYS A 278 -1.47 -15.98 -7.98
N SER A 279 -2.74 -16.18 -8.31
CA SER A 279 -3.59 -15.17 -8.96
C SER A 279 -3.91 -14.02 -8.02
N ILE A 280 -4.29 -14.32 -6.77
CA ILE A 280 -4.50 -13.34 -5.70
C ILE A 280 -3.22 -12.53 -5.48
N LEU A 281 -2.08 -13.19 -5.31
CA LEU A 281 -0.81 -12.51 -5.09
C LEU A 281 -0.45 -11.57 -6.26
N TYR A 282 -0.59 -12.03 -7.50
CA TYR A 282 -0.32 -11.18 -8.67
C TYR A 282 -1.24 -9.95 -8.72
N ARG A 283 -2.55 -10.15 -8.49
CA ARG A 283 -3.55 -9.08 -8.41
C ARG A 283 -3.21 -8.08 -7.30
N ASN A 284 -2.89 -8.58 -6.11
CA ASN A 284 -2.64 -7.75 -4.93
C ASN A 284 -1.32 -6.98 -5.02
N MET A 285 -0.31 -7.51 -5.73
CA MET A 285 0.90 -6.73 -6.04
C MET A 285 0.60 -5.46 -6.85
N GLY A 286 -0.51 -5.41 -7.58
CA GLY A 286 -0.97 -4.23 -8.32
C GLY A 286 0.06 -3.71 -9.32
N LEU A 287 0.76 -4.63 -10.02
CA LEU A 287 1.83 -4.29 -10.97
C LEU A 287 1.31 -3.56 -12.22
N TYR A 288 0.07 -3.84 -12.60
CA TYR A 288 -0.64 -3.19 -13.69
C TYR A 288 -2.13 -3.11 -13.36
N GLN A 289 -2.83 -2.22 -14.05
CA GLN A 289 -4.28 -2.13 -14.03
C GLN A 289 -4.86 -2.56 -15.37
N ASP A 290 -6.02 -3.20 -15.32
CA ASP A 290 -6.86 -3.45 -16.49
C ASP A 290 -7.82 -2.27 -16.65
N LYS A 291 -7.42 -1.27 -17.46
CA LYS A 291 -8.22 -0.05 -17.68
C LYS A 291 -9.56 -0.32 -18.40
N THR A 292 -9.80 -1.53 -18.88
CA THR A 292 -11.09 -1.92 -19.46
C THR A 292 -12.09 -2.38 -18.40
N LYS A 293 -11.63 -2.64 -17.17
CA LYS A 293 -12.45 -3.13 -16.06
C LYS A 293 -12.44 -2.13 -14.92
N MET A 294 -13.60 -1.54 -14.65
CA MET A 294 -13.80 -0.71 -13.47
C MET A 294 -14.06 -1.60 -12.25
N LYS A 295 -13.63 -1.11 -11.08
CA LYS A 295 -14.05 -1.62 -9.78
C LYS A 295 -15.57 -1.43 -9.65
N SER A 296 -16.25 -2.33 -8.94
CA SER A 296 -17.62 -2.05 -8.49
C SER A 296 -17.63 -0.85 -7.54
N LEU A 297 -18.81 -0.31 -7.23
CA LEU A 297 -18.92 0.77 -6.26
C LEU A 297 -18.33 0.34 -4.91
N GLU A 298 -18.68 -0.84 -4.42
CA GLU A 298 -18.15 -1.41 -3.18
C GLU A 298 -16.63 -1.54 -3.21
N GLN A 299 -16.06 -2.06 -4.31
CA GLN A 299 -14.61 -2.16 -4.45
C GLN A 299 -13.94 -0.77 -4.43
N SER A 300 -14.54 0.23 -5.08
CA SER A 300 -14.06 1.61 -5.09
C SER A 300 -14.11 2.25 -3.68
N LEU A 301 -15.21 2.07 -2.95
CA LEU A 301 -15.37 2.56 -1.57
C LEU A 301 -14.40 1.86 -0.60
N SER A 302 -14.01 0.62 -0.89
CA SER A 302 -13.02 -0.18 -0.16
C SER A 302 -11.58 0.02 -0.63
N THR A 303 -11.26 1.00 -1.48
CA THR A 303 -9.89 1.23 -1.98
C THR A 303 -9.33 2.58 -1.53
N GLU A 304 -8.22 2.58 -0.81
CA GLU A 304 -7.58 3.76 -0.20
C GLU A 304 -7.28 4.86 -1.23
N ILE A 305 -6.65 4.52 -2.36
CA ILE A 305 -6.32 5.48 -3.42
C ILE A 305 -7.55 6.12 -4.04
N VAL A 306 -8.69 5.43 -4.08
CA VAL A 306 -9.93 6.00 -4.61
C VAL A 306 -10.43 7.09 -3.67
N VAL A 307 -10.41 6.83 -2.36
CA VAL A 307 -10.76 7.82 -1.34
C VAL A 307 -9.74 8.97 -1.31
N SER A 308 -8.45 8.65 -1.40
CA SER A 308 -7.36 9.64 -1.50
C SER A 308 -7.56 10.56 -2.70
N ASN A 309 -7.85 10.01 -3.88
CA ASN A 309 -8.14 10.81 -5.08
C ASN A 309 -9.35 11.72 -4.89
N PHE A 310 -10.41 11.24 -4.23
CA PHE A 310 -11.58 12.05 -3.92
C PHE A 310 -11.20 13.27 -3.07
N PHE A 311 -10.45 13.08 -1.98
CA PHE A 311 -10.03 14.20 -1.11
C PHE A 311 -9.01 15.12 -1.78
N ILE A 312 -8.06 14.57 -2.57
CA ILE A 312 -7.13 15.38 -3.37
C ILE A 312 -7.93 16.31 -4.28
N LYS A 313 -8.90 15.78 -5.04
CA LYS A 313 -9.74 16.60 -5.92
C LYS A 313 -10.62 17.57 -5.15
N LEU A 314 -11.20 17.15 -4.03
CA LEU A 314 -12.04 18.00 -3.19
C LEU A 314 -11.27 19.25 -2.74
N ILE A 315 -10.05 19.06 -2.24
CA ILE A 315 -9.20 20.16 -1.78
C ILE A 315 -8.64 20.96 -2.96
N THR A 316 -8.15 20.33 -4.02
CA THR A 316 -7.42 21.06 -5.08
C THR A 316 -8.33 21.80 -6.06
N THR A 317 -9.61 21.42 -6.17
CA THR A 317 -10.58 22.08 -7.08
C THR A 317 -11.46 23.12 -6.41
N ASP A 318 -11.45 23.21 -5.08
CA ASP A 318 -12.03 24.34 -4.35
C ASP A 318 -11.11 25.58 -4.53
N THR A 319 -11.68 26.77 -4.67
CA THR A 319 -10.94 28.02 -4.87
C THR A 319 -10.62 28.77 -3.58
N GLY A 320 -11.23 28.42 -2.44
CA GLY A 320 -11.02 29.07 -1.14
C GLY A 320 -9.59 28.93 -0.62
N GLU A 321 -9.27 29.48 0.55
CA GLU A 321 -7.95 29.26 1.15
C GLU A 321 -7.82 27.84 1.72
N LEU A 322 -6.61 27.27 1.78
CA LEU A 322 -6.41 25.85 2.18
C LEU A 322 -7.08 25.53 3.53
N ASN A 323 -7.00 26.46 4.47
CA ASN A 323 -7.63 26.40 5.79
C ASN A 323 -9.16 26.33 5.72
N GLU A 324 -9.78 27.12 4.84
CA GLU A 324 -11.24 27.14 4.64
C GLU A 324 -11.71 25.81 4.04
N ARG A 325 -10.96 25.29 3.06
CA ARG A 325 -11.25 24.00 2.42
C ARG A 325 -11.27 22.86 3.44
N TYR A 326 -10.27 22.80 4.32
CA TYR A 326 -10.22 21.80 5.37
C TYR A 326 -11.24 22.03 6.49
N SER A 327 -11.57 23.29 6.81
CA SER A 327 -12.64 23.59 7.77
C SER A 327 -13.98 23.00 7.33
N LYS A 328 -14.28 23.01 6.02
CA LYS A 328 -15.47 22.32 5.47
C LYS A 328 -15.43 20.81 5.71
N VAL A 329 -14.26 20.19 5.47
CA VAL A 329 -14.06 18.76 5.72
C VAL A 329 -14.28 18.41 7.20
N PHE A 330 -13.65 19.16 8.11
CA PHE A 330 -13.77 18.94 9.56
C PHE A 330 -15.20 19.15 10.07
N ASN A 331 -15.91 20.16 9.56
CA ASN A 331 -17.32 20.36 9.87
C ASN A 331 -18.17 19.13 9.47
N VAL A 332 -17.93 18.57 8.27
CA VAL A 332 -18.66 17.38 7.81
C VAL A 332 -18.28 16.14 8.63
N PHE A 333 -17.00 15.95 8.95
CA PHE A 333 -16.57 14.85 9.83
C PHE A 333 -17.26 14.92 11.19
N ASN A 334 -17.30 16.10 11.81
CA ASN A 334 -17.91 16.31 13.11
C ASN A 334 -19.41 16.08 13.11
N LYS A 335 -20.10 16.40 12.01
CA LYS A 335 -21.56 16.33 11.95
C LYS A 335 -22.11 15.01 11.40
N TYR A 336 -21.38 14.30 10.53
CA TYR A 336 -21.97 13.21 9.73
C TYR A 336 -21.21 11.89 9.77
N LEU A 337 -19.91 11.89 10.07
CA LEU A 337 -19.11 10.69 9.91
C LEU A 337 -19.32 9.69 11.07
N ASN A 338 -19.38 8.39 10.73
CA ASN A 338 -19.59 7.27 11.66
C ASN A 338 -20.91 7.34 12.46
N LYS A 339 -22.01 7.78 11.82
CA LYS A 339 -23.33 7.90 12.46
C LYS A 339 -24.32 6.82 12.02
N ASP A 340 -24.24 6.35 10.78
CA ASP A 340 -25.30 5.58 10.14
C ASP A 340 -24.87 4.18 9.67
N SER A 341 -23.74 3.65 10.16
CA SER A 341 -23.16 2.34 9.78
C SER A 341 -22.93 2.13 8.27
N LYS A 342 -23.01 3.22 7.49
CA LYS A 342 -22.74 3.26 6.05
C LYS A 342 -21.23 3.39 5.80
N PRO A 343 -20.74 3.09 4.58
CA PRO A 343 -19.38 3.42 4.18
C PRO A 343 -19.10 4.91 4.40
N GLN A 344 -17.97 5.20 5.03
CA GLN A 344 -17.60 6.54 5.49
C GLN A 344 -17.53 7.57 4.36
N LEU A 345 -17.11 7.17 3.16
CA LEU A 345 -17.10 8.09 2.01
C LEU A 345 -18.52 8.46 1.56
N ILE A 346 -19.49 7.55 1.68
CA ILE A 346 -20.90 7.84 1.38
C ILE A 346 -21.48 8.78 2.45
N GLU A 347 -21.19 8.54 3.73
CA GLU A 347 -21.58 9.44 4.82
C GLU A 347 -21.00 10.85 4.62
N PHE A 348 -19.71 10.93 4.27
CA PHE A 348 -19.03 12.20 4.01
C PHE A 348 -19.69 12.95 2.85
N VAL A 349 -19.86 12.32 1.69
CA VAL A 349 -20.45 12.98 0.53
C VAL A 349 -21.88 13.43 0.83
N ASN A 350 -22.69 12.59 1.48
CA ASN A 350 -24.05 12.95 1.87
C ASN A 350 -24.08 14.12 2.87
N GLY A 351 -23.16 14.14 3.84
CA GLY A 351 -23.01 15.25 4.78
C GLY A 351 -22.57 16.53 4.08
N TYR A 352 -21.61 16.43 3.17
CA TYR A 352 -21.07 17.57 2.44
C TYR A 352 -22.14 18.25 1.59
N ILE A 353 -22.94 17.48 0.84
CA ILE A 353 -24.02 18.05 0.00
C ILE A 353 -25.16 18.68 0.81
N LYS A 354 -25.30 18.32 2.09
CA LYS A 354 -26.27 18.91 3.03
C LYS A 354 -25.74 20.22 3.61
N GLU A 355 -24.46 20.27 3.96
CA GLU A 355 -23.83 21.45 4.55
C GLU A 355 -23.48 22.53 3.53
N TYR A 356 -23.13 22.12 2.31
CA TYR A 356 -22.64 22.98 1.23
C TYR A 356 -23.40 22.71 -0.08
N PRO A 357 -24.72 22.92 -0.11
CA PRO A 357 -25.58 22.58 -1.26
C PRO A 357 -25.18 23.28 -2.57
N GLU A 358 -24.54 24.44 -2.49
CA GLU A 358 -24.00 25.19 -3.61
C GLU A 358 -22.85 24.47 -4.33
N GLU A 359 -22.21 23.50 -3.67
CA GLU A 359 -21.07 22.74 -4.21
C GLU A 359 -21.46 21.33 -4.71
N ASN A 360 -22.74 20.99 -4.68
CA ASN A 360 -23.24 19.65 -4.98
C ASN A 360 -22.75 19.12 -6.33
N GLU A 361 -22.85 19.91 -7.40
CA GLU A 361 -22.40 19.49 -8.73
C GLU A 361 -20.92 19.12 -8.73
N ARG A 362 -20.08 19.94 -8.09
CA ARG A 362 -18.63 19.72 -7.98
C ARG A 362 -18.33 18.43 -7.23
N VAL A 363 -18.93 18.24 -6.05
CA VAL A 363 -18.64 17.10 -5.17
C VAL A 363 -19.12 15.79 -5.77
N LEU A 364 -20.32 15.78 -6.38
CA LEU A 364 -20.86 14.61 -7.06
C LEU A 364 -20.03 14.24 -8.31
N GLN A 365 -19.54 15.26 -9.04
CA GLN A 365 -18.63 15.01 -10.16
C GLN A 365 -17.28 14.45 -9.69
N ILE A 366 -16.73 14.94 -8.58
CA ILE A 366 -15.51 14.38 -7.99
C ILE A 366 -15.73 12.93 -7.58
N PHE A 367 -16.85 12.61 -6.91
CA PHE A 367 -17.20 11.25 -6.55
C PHE A 367 -17.24 10.34 -7.79
N LYS A 368 -17.91 10.78 -8.86
CA LYS A 368 -17.98 10.03 -10.12
C LYS A 368 -16.62 9.82 -10.75
N ASP A 369 -15.80 10.86 -10.80
CA ASP A 369 -14.47 10.78 -11.38
C ASP A 369 -13.56 9.82 -10.61
N SER A 370 -13.63 9.85 -9.27
CA SER A 370 -12.79 9.05 -8.37
C SER A 370 -13.24 7.60 -8.31
N THR A 371 -14.55 7.33 -8.23
CA THR A 371 -15.08 5.96 -8.07
C THR A 371 -15.41 5.27 -9.39
N GLY A 372 -15.70 6.06 -10.44
CA GLY A 372 -16.26 5.57 -11.70
C GLY A 372 -17.79 5.44 -11.71
N HIS A 373 -18.49 5.81 -10.63
CA HIS A 373 -19.93 5.59 -10.45
C HIS A 373 -20.66 6.87 -10.07
N ASP A 374 -21.90 7.03 -10.52
CA ASP A 374 -22.77 8.08 -10.01
C ASP A 374 -23.02 7.87 -8.51
N PHE A 375 -23.16 8.96 -7.76
CA PHE A 375 -23.39 8.87 -6.32
C PHE A 375 -24.73 8.21 -5.99
N THR A 376 -24.72 7.33 -5.00
CA THR A 376 -25.89 6.70 -4.41
C THR A 376 -25.66 6.53 -2.91
N GLU A 377 -26.72 6.66 -2.12
CA GLU A 377 -26.68 6.31 -0.70
C GLU A 377 -26.78 4.79 -0.46
N GLU A 378 -27.26 4.05 -1.46
CA GLU A 378 -27.42 2.61 -1.40
C GLU A 378 -26.11 1.91 -1.73
N CYS A 379 -25.56 1.21 -0.75
CA CYS A 379 -24.33 0.45 -0.85
C CYS A 379 -24.52 -0.87 -0.12
N ALA A 380 -23.85 -1.92 -0.58
CA ALA A 380 -23.90 -3.20 0.11
C ALA A 380 -23.07 -3.14 1.41
N PRO A 381 -23.52 -3.76 2.51
CA PRO A 381 -22.72 -3.86 3.72
C PRO A 381 -21.52 -4.77 3.50
N GLU A 382 -20.57 -4.75 4.44
CA GLU A 382 -19.49 -5.73 4.44
C GLU A 382 -20.01 -7.09 4.92
N ILE A 383 -19.76 -8.13 4.13
CA ILE A 383 -20.03 -9.52 4.50
C ILE A 383 -18.72 -10.27 4.42
N TRP A 384 -18.07 -10.36 5.57
CA TRP A 384 -16.77 -11.00 5.72
C TRP A 384 -16.89 -12.53 5.64
N CYS A 385 -15.91 -13.15 4.99
CA CYS A 385 -15.80 -14.59 4.80
C CYS A 385 -14.40 -15.06 5.19
N ILE A 386 -14.31 -16.22 5.84
CA ILE A 386 -13.03 -16.83 6.24
C ILE A 386 -12.81 -18.09 5.41
N SER A 387 -11.64 -18.21 4.81
CA SER A 387 -11.15 -19.46 4.24
C SER A 387 -10.06 -20.03 5.15
N GLU A 388 -10.26 -21.24 5.65
CA GLU A 388 -9.20 -21.99 6.33
C GLU A 388 -8.12 -22.43 5.33
N GLY A 389 -6.85 -22.24 5.69
CA GLY A 389 -5.70 -22.72 4.91
C GLY A 389 -4.56 -21.70 4.82
N GLU A 390 -3.34 -22.20 4.57
CA GLU A 390 -2.15 -21.35 4.44
C GLU A 390 -2.33 -20.32 3.32
N HIS A 391 -2.19 -19.04 3.66
CA HIS A 391 -2.18 -17.89 2.74
C HIS A 391 -1.02 -16.94 3.05
N SER A 392 -0.73 -16.05 2.10
CA SER A 392 0.22 -14.94 2.27
C SER A 392 -0.49 -13.60 2.21
N ASN A 393 -0.59 -12.93 3.36
CA ASN A 393 -1.27 -11.65 3.53
C ASN A 393 -0.40 -10.44 3.13
N ILE A 394 0.84 -10.68 2.68
CA ILE A 394 1.85 -9.64 2.48
C ILE A 394 2.38 -9.73 1.05
N ILE A 395 2.23 -8.67 0.25
CA ILE A 395 2.55 -8.69 -1.19
C ILE A 395 4.03 -8.93 -1.50
N PHE A 396 4.93 -8.81 -0.54
CA PHE A 396 6.35 -9.12 -0.71
C PHE A 396 6.76 -10.48 -0.12
N ASP A 397 5.83 -11.22 0.52
CA ASP A 397 6.01 -12.63 0.89
C ASP A 397 5.64 -13.57 -0.26
N GLN A 398 6.45 -13.49 -1.32
CA GLN A 398 6.17 -14.10 -2.62
C GLN A 398 6.06 -15.63 -2.62
N PHE A 399 6.57 -16.29 -1.58
CA PHE A 399 6.71 -17.75 -1.49
C PHE A 399 6.26 -18.32 -0.14
N ARG A 400 5.34 -17.62 0.56
CA ARG A 400 4.66 -18.10 1.79
C ARG A 400 5.62 -18.45 2.93
N GLY A 401 6.60 -17.58 3.17
CA GLY A 401 7.43 -17.68 4.37
C GLY A 401 6.66 -17.37 5.64
N LEU A 402 5.70 -16.44 5.55
CA LEU A 402 4.76 -16.11 6.61
C LEU A 402 3.49 -16.91 6.36
N LYS A 403 3.23 -17.90 7.21
CA LYS A 403 2.08 -18.80 7.07
C LYS A 403 0.91 -18.24 7.88
N PHE A 404 -0.04 -17.62 7.19
CA PHE A 404 -1.30 -17.21 7.81
C PHE A 404 -2.29 -18.38 7.73
N PRO A 405 -2.90 -18.80 8.85
CA PRO A 405 -3.78 -19.98 8.89
C PRO A 405 -5.15 -19.73 8.25
N TYR A 406 -5.51 -18.46 8.06
CA TYR A 406 -6.79 -18.02 7.52
C TYR A 406 -6.55 -16.98 6.43
N TYR A 407 -7.42 -17.00 5.43
CA TYR A 407 -7.58 -15.94 4.45
C TYR A 407 -8.96 -15.30 4.62
N ILE A 408 -9.01 -14.01 4.91
CA ILE A 408 -10.25 -13.28 5.20
C ILE A 408 -10.52 -12.31 4.06
N PHE A 409 -11.74 -12.30 3.53
CA PHE A 409 -12.13 -11.41 2.44
C PHE A 409 -13.62 -11.05 2.52
N ASN A 410 -14.01 -9.93 1.92
CA ASN A 410 -15.41 -9.49 1.88
C ASN A 410 -16.08 -9.96 0.59
N ILE A 411 -17.23 -10.66 0.71
CA ILE A 411 -17.98 -11.20 -0.45
C ILE A 411 -18.39 -10.09 -1.44
N ASN A 412 -18.70 -8.90 -0.93
CA ASN A 412 -19.13 -7.78 -1.76
C ASN A 412 -18.00 -7.09 -2.55
N THR A 413 -16.74 -7.38 -2.23
CA THR A 413 -15.58 -6.80 -2.93
C THR A 413 -14.64 -7.83 -3.54
N CYS A 414 -14.81 -9.12 -3.21
CA CYS A 414 -13.94 -10.19 -3.67
C CYS A 414 -13.95 -10.40 -5.20
N GLU A 415 -12.92 -11.07 -5.70
CA GLU A 415 -12.90 -11.64 -7.04
C GLU A 415 -13.06 -13.16 -6.98
N LYS A 416 -13.28 -13.75 -8.15
CA LYS A 416 -13.41 -15.20 -8.34
C LYS A 416 -12.31 -15.99 -7.64
N GLU A 417 -11.06 -15.54 -7.70
CA GLU A 417 -9.91 -16.24 -7.14
C GLU A 417 -9.96 -16.33 -5.61
N ASP A 418 -10.59 -15.36 -4.94
CA ASP A 418 -10.78 -15.36 -3.48
C ASP A 418 -11.80 -16.45 -3.09
N LEU A 419 -12.92 -16.55 -3.82
CA LEU A 419 -13.91 -17.60 -3.63
C LEU A 419 -13.33 -19.00 -3.87
N LEU A 420 -12.41 -19.14 -4.81
CA LEU A 420 -11.72 -20.42 -5.08
C LEU A 420 -10.80 -20.88 -3.93
N ARG A 421 -10.54 -20.03 -2.93
CA ARG A 421 -9.86 -20.44 -1.70
C ARG A 421 -10.76 -21.29 -0.80
N LEU A 422 -12.08 -21.13 -0.89
CA LEU A 422 -13.03 -21.95 -0.16
C LEU A 422 -13.05 -23.37 -0.72
N LYS A 423 -12.52 -24.32 0.06
CA LYS A 423 -12.41 -25.72 -0.35
C LYS A 423 -13.78 -26.31 -0.70
N GLY A 424 -13.96 -26.63 -1.98
CA GLY A 424 -15.18 -27.25 -2.48
C GLY A 424 -16.05 -26.33 -3.34
N ILE A 425 -15.69 -25.05 -3.48
CA ILE A 425 -16.26 -24.14 -4.48
C ILE A 425 -15.58 -24.38 -5.82
N SER A 426 -16.35 -24.66 -6.87
CA SER A 426 -15.82 -24.78 -8.24
C SER A 426 -15.71 -23.41 -8.91
N LYS A 427 -15.00 -23.36 -10.05
CA LYS A 427 -14.92 -22.14 -10.86
C LYS A 427 -16.31 -21.65 -11.32
N ASN A 428 -17.19 -22.56 -11.69
CA ASN A 428 -18.56 -22.22 -12.10
C ASN A 428 -19.37 -21.66 -10.92
N ASP A 429 -19.22 -22.25 -9.72
CA ASP A 429 -19.88 -21.73 -8.52
C ASP A 429 -19.40 -20.30 -8.20
N ALA A 430 -18.08 -20.07 -8.25
CA ALA A 430 -17.50 -18.74 -8.00
C ALA A 430 -17.99 -17.70 -9.02
N GLU A 431 -18.04 -18.05 -10.31
CA GLU A 431 -18.58 -17.18 -11.36
C GLU A 431 -20.07 -16.89 -11.16
N GLY A 432 -20.87 -17.87 -10.73
CA GLY A 432 -22.28 -17.68 -10.41
C GLY A 432 -22.51 -16.74 -9.21
N ILE A 433 -21.71 -16.88 -8.15
CA ILE A 433 -21.75 -15.99 -6.97
C ILE A 433 -21.46 -14.54 -7.39
N ILE A 434 -20.39 -14.32 -8.16
CA ILE A 434 -20.00 -12.98 -8.64
C ILE A 434 -21.09 -12.41 -9.56
N ALA A 435 -21.63 -13.20 -10.48
CA ALA A 435 -22.68 -12.76 -11.39
C ALA A 435 -23.96 -12.34 -10.64
N TYR A 436 -24.37 -13.10 -9.62
CA TYR A 436 -25.50 -12.71 -8.77
C TYR A 436 -25.20 -11.42 -8.02
N ARG A 437 -24.04 -11.29 -7.38
CA ARG A 437 -23.63 -10.08 -6.67
C ARG A 437 -23.70 -8.84 -7.56
N ASP A 438 -23.07 -8.92 -8.73
CA ASP A 438 -22.96 -7.79 -9.65
C ASP A 438 -24.33 -7.40 -10.21
N LYS A 439 -25.23 -8.37 -10.44
CA LYS A 439 -26.62 -8.12 -10.89
C LYS A 439 -27.48 -7.42 -9.83
N ASN A 440 -27.21 -7.65 -8.55
CA ASN A 440 -28.03 -7.18 -7.43
C ASN A 440 -27.41 -6.00 -6.65
N ASN A 441 -26.33 -5.40 -7.13
CA ASN A 441 -25.59 -4.33 -6.43
C ASN A 441 -25.15 -4.76 -5.02
N GLY A 442 -24.53 -5.93 -4.96
CA GLY A 442 -24.03 -6.56 -3.74
C GLY A 442 -25.10 -7.28 -2.91
N PHE A 443 -24.64 -8.20 -2.08
CA PHE A 443 -25.46 -8.91 -1.10
C PHE A 443 -25.79 -7.99 0.07
N LYS A 444 -27.07 -7.95 0.47
CA LYS A 444 -27.49 -7.16 1.65
C LYS A 444 -27.34 -7.95 2.95
N ASN A 445 -27.37 -9.28 2.86
CA ASN A 445 -27.23 -10.19 3.99
C ASN A 445 -26.88 -11.60 3.48
N THR A 446 -26.63 -12.54 4.39
CA THR A 446 -26.26 -13.92 4.04
C THR A 446 -27.46 -14.76 3.62
N GLU A 447 -28.69 -14.36 3.95
CA GLU A 447 -29.91 -15.06 3.51
C GLU A 447 -30.07 -15.03 1.98
N GLU A 448 -29.57 -13.98 1.32
CA GLU A 448 -29.58 -13.87 -0.15
C GLU A 448 -28.75 -14.94 -0.86
N PHE A 449 -27.84 -15.63 -0.17
CA PHE A 449 -27.06 -16.72 -0.78
C PHE A 449 -27.95 -17.87 -1.28
N ALA A 450 -29.11 -18.09 -0.66
CA ALA A 450 -30.05 -19.12 -1.09
C ALA A 450 -30.71 -18.83 -2.46
N HIS A 451 -30.60 -17.60 -2.96
CA HIS A 451 -31.21 -17.17 -4.22
C HIS A 451 -30.23 -17.17 -5.41
N ILE A 452 -28.98 -17.61 -5.21
CA ILE A 452 -27.97 -17.61 -6.26
C ILE A 452 -28.27 -18.76 -7.24
N GLU A 453 -28.82 -18.41 -8.39
CA GLU A 453 -29.10 -19.37 -9.46
C GLU A 453 -27.79 -19.91 -10.09
N GLY A 454 -27.78 -21.21 -10.42
CA GLY A 454 -26.65 -21.84 -11.12
C GLY A 454 -25.45 -22.19 -10.23
N VAL A 455 -25.56 -22.01 -8.92
CA VAL A 455 -24.56 -22.41 -7.92
C VAL A 455 -25.05 -23.64 -7.15
N SER A 456 -24.15 -24.57 -6.86
CA SER A 456 -24.50 -25.81 -6.17
C SER A 456 -24.90 -25.57 -4.71
N ASP A 457 -25.90 -26.31 -4.20
CA ASP A 457 -26.33 -26.24 -2.79
C ASP A 457 -25.16 -26.41 -1.81
N LYS A 458 -24.21 -27.26 -2.18
CA LYS A 458 -22.98 -27.47 -1.40
C LYS A 458 -22.12 -26.21 -1.34
N ALA A 459 -21.96 -25.48 -2.45
CA ALA A 459 -21.22 -24.21 -2.46
C ALA A 459 -21.94 -23.14 -1.62
N ILE A 460 -23.27 -23.07 -1.68
CA ILE A 460 -24.06 -22.18 -0.82
C ILE A 460 -23.87 -22.49 0.66
N GLN A 461 -23.89 -23.78 1.03
CA GLN A 461 -23.63 -24.19 2.40
C GLN A 461 -22.21 -23.83 2.85
N ILE A 462 -21.20 -24.02 1.99
CA ILE A 462 -19.82 -23.62 2.27
C ILE A 462 -19.75 -22.10 2.49
N LEU A 463 -20.32 -21.29 1.60
CA LEU A 463 -20.32 -19.83 1.71
C LEU A 463 -21.00 -19.36 3.01
N THR A 464 -22.15 -19.94 3.34
CA THR A 464 -22.91 -19.60 4.55
C THR A 464 -22.14 -19.95 5.83
N ASN A 465 -21.51 -21.13 5.88
CA ASN A 465 -20.74 -21.55 7.06
C ASN A 465 -19.51 -20.66 7.30
N ASN A 466 -18.86 -20.18 6.24
CA ASN A 466 -17.64 -19.39 6.31
C ASN A 466 -17.88 -17.88 6.50
N THR A 467 -19.13 -17.43 6.55
CA THR A 467 -19.53 -16.02 6.79
C THR A 467 -20.10 -15.79 8.19
N SER A 468 -19.87 -16.72 9.13
CA SER A 468 -20.32 -16.59 10.51
C SER A 468 -19.59 -15.47 11.27
N LYS A 469 -20.33 -14.45 11.69
CA LYS A 469 -19.79 -13.30 12.46
C LYS A 469 -19.01 -13.73 13.71
N GLU A 470 -19.53 -14.70 14.46
CA GLU A 470 -18.87 -15.20 15.68
C GLU A 470 -17.50 -15.81 15.37
N GLN A 471 -17.38 -16.55 14.26
CA GLN A 471 -16.11 -17.13 13.84
C GLN A 471 -15.11 -16.06 13.41
N ILE A 472 -15.59 -15.02 12.70
CA ILE A 472 -14.76 -13.91 12.23
C ILE A 472 -14.20 -13.15 13.41
N GLU A 473 -15.04 -12.73 14.35
CA GLU A 473 -14.60 -12.03 15.56
C GLU A 473 -13.59 -12.86 16.37
N LYS A 474 -13.80 -14.17 16.48
CA LYS A 474 -12.87 -15.07 17.18
C LYS A 474 -11.51 -15.14 16.49
N VAL A 475 -11.49 -15.29 15.17
CA VAL A 475 -10.25 -15.38 14.38
C VAL A 475 -9.50 -14.06 14.43
N THR A 476 -10.17 -12.94 14.17
CA THR A 476 -9.57 -11.60 14.15
C THR A 476 -9.00 -11.22 15.52
N LYS A 477 -9.70 -11.51 16.64
CA LYS A 477 -9.15 -11.29 18.00
C LYS A 477 -7.88 -12.10 18.26
N THR A 478 -7.87 -13.37 17.87
CA THR A 478 -6.70 -14.25 18.05
C THR A 478 -5.51 -13.77 17.21
N MET A 479 -5.78 -13.24 16.02
CA MET A 479 -4.74 -12.72 15.13
C MET A 479 -4.15 -11.39 15.64
N ASN A 480 -4.95 -10.52 16.26
CA ASN A 480 -4.47 -9.26 16.86
C ASN A 480 -3.56 -9.48 18.10
N GLU A 481 -3.79 -10.54 18.88
CA GLU A 481 -2.92 -10.89 20.03
C GLU A 481 -1.58 -11.51 19.58
N SER A 482 -1.56 -12.16 18.40
CA SER A 482 -0.31 -12.50 17.74
C SER A 482 0.22 -11.29 17.00
N LYS A 483 1.05 -10.46 17.65
CA LYS A 483 2.08 -9.72 16.91
C LYS A 483 2.86 -10.77 16.11
N PHE A 484 2.45 -11.00 14.87
CA PHE A 484 3.16 -11.85 13.94
C PHE A 484 4.47 -11.09 13.71
N GLU A 485 5.47 -11.33 14.55
CA GLU A 485 6.79 -10.75 14.38
C GLU A 485 7.15 -11.02 12.93
N MET A 486 7.18 -9.96 12.13
CA MET A 486 7.34 -10.04 10.70
C MET A 486 8.73 -10.63 10.48
N SER A 487 8.75 -11.94 10.32
CA SER A 487 9.99 -12.71 10.40
C SER A 487 10.62 -12.66 9.03
N PHE A 488 11.34 -11.58 8.76
CA PHE A 488 12.13 -11.41 7.54
C PHE A 488 13.01 -12.63 7.26
N SER A 489 13.48 -13.32 8.30
CA SER A 489 14.23 -14.57 8.17
C SER A 489 13.39 -15.71 7.58
N LYS A 490 12.13 -15.91 8.01
CA LYS A 490 11.24 -16.93 7.44
C LYS A 490 10.94 -16.66 5.96
N MET A 491 10.65 -15.40 5.62
CA MET A 491 10.46 -14.96 4.23
C MET A 491 11.72 -15.25 3.40
N PHE A 492 12.88 -14.81 3.87
CA PHE A 492 14.15 -15.04 3.19
C PHE A 492 14.46 -16.53 2.99
N ILE A 493 14.14 -17.38 3.97
CA ILE A 493 14.31 -18.84 3.85
C ILE A 493 13.36 -19.43 2.80
N ALA A 494 12.11 -18.97 2.73
CA ALA A 494 11.15 -19.43 1.73
C ALA A 494 11.60 -19.06 0.32
N ASN A 495 12.01 -17.82 0.12
CA ASN A 495 12.66 -17.29 -1.06
C ASN A 495 13.86 -18.17 -1.49
N PHE A 496 14.81 -18.39 -0.58
CA PHE A 496 15.98 -19.23 -0.88
C PHE A 496 15.62 -20.68 -1.26
N LYS A 497 14.63 -21.29 -0.60
CA LYS A 497 14.13 -22.63 -0.95
C LYS A 497 13.51 -22.66 -2.34
N HIS A 498 12.74 -21.63 -2.71
CA HIS A 498 12.15 -21.51 -4.04
C HIS A 498 13.24 -21.40 -5.12
N LEU A 499 14.23 -20.52 -4.93
CA LEU A 499 15.35 -20.39 -5.85
C LEU A 499 16.11 -21.72 -6.05
N ILE A 500 16.35 -22.49 -4.98
CA ILE A 500 16.97 -23.82 -5.08
C ILE A 500 16.09 -24.77 -5.90
N LEU A 501 14.78 -24.80 -5.65
CA LEU A 501 13.85 -25.66 -6.38
C LEU A 501 13.85 -25.34 -7.87
N ARG A 502 13.77 -24.04 -8.24
CA ARG A 502 13.85 -23.58 -9.63
C ARG A 502 15.19 -23.93 -10.28
N THR A 503 16.28 -23.77 -9.55
CA THR A 503 17.62 -24.14 -10.02
C THR A 503 17.74 -25.65 -10.26
N MET A 504 17.12 -26.47 -9.40
CA MET A 504 17.09 -27.92 -9.57
C MET A 504 16.27 -28.33 -10.81
N MET A 505 15.13 -27.70 -11.07
CA MET A 505 14.35 -27.94 -12.30
C MET A 505 15.20 -27.66 -13.55
N TRP A 506 15.89 -26.52 -13.58
CA TRP A 506 16.82 -26.21 -14.67
C TRP A 506 17.98 -27.18 -14.76
N PHE A 507 18.51 -27.63 -13.63
CA PHE A 507 19.56 -28.63 -13.62
C PHE A 507 19.13 -29.93 -14.30
N VAL A 508 17.90 -30.40 -14.06
CA VAL A 508 17.37 -31.59 -14.74
C VAL A 508 17.34 -31.39 -16.26
N ILE A 509 16.78 -30.26 -16.73
CA ILE A 509 16.70 -29.94 -18.17
C ILE A 509 18.10 -29.82 -18.79
N PHE A 510 18.97 -29.04 -18.14
CA PHE A 510 20.36 -28.87 -18.53
C PHE A 510 21.09 -30.22 -18.56
N PHE A 511 20.95 -31.06 -17.54
CA PHE A 511 21.74 -32.27 -17.43
C PHE A 511 21.28 -33.34 -18.42
N ILE A 512 19.98 -33.43 -18.71
CA ILE A 512 19.46 -34.31 -19.78
C ILE A 512 20.06 -33.90 -21.14
N THR A 513 20.00 -32.60 -21.47
CA THR A 513 20.55 -32.10 -22.74
C THR A 513 22.07 -32.27 -22.81
N TYR A 514 22.77 -31.91 -21.73
CA TYR A 514 24.22 -32.11 -21.60
C TYR A 514 24.62 -33.58 -21.74
N TYR A 515 23.86 -34.48 -21.13
CA TYR A 515 24.11 -35.91 -21.23
C TYR A 515 23.97 -36.41 -22.65
N LEU A 516 22.88 -36.04 -23.35
CA LEU A 516 22.60 -36.49 -24.70
C LEU A 516 23.65 -36.03 -25.72
N PHE A 517 24.08 -34.78 -25.63
CA PHE A 517 24.96 -34.17 -26.64
C PHE A 517 26.45 -34.21 -26.29
N VAL A 518 26.82 -34.31 -25.01
CA VAL A 518 28.22 -34.21 -24.58
C VAL A 518 28.71 -35.51 -23.94
N LEU A 519 27.96 -36.10 -23.00
CA LEU A 519 28.45 -37.24 -22.20
C LEU A 519 28.20 -38.60 -22.84
N LYS A 520 27.08 -38.80 -23.55
CA LYS A 520 26.65 -40.10 -24.10
C LYS A 520 27.71 -40.74 -25.00
N ALA A 521 28.47 -39.93 -25.75
CA ALA A 521 29.54 -40.40 -26.62
C ALA A 521 30.88 -40.64 -25.89
N ALA A 522 31.09 -40.01 -24.72
CA ALA A 522 32.40 -39.93 -24.06
C ALA A 522 32.56 -40.81 -22.83
N PHE A 523 31.48 -41.18 -22.12
CA PHE A 523 31.56 -41.89 -20.84
C PHE A 523 30.49 -42.98 -20.68
N LYS A 524 30.90 -44.22 -20.37
CA LYS A 524 29.99 -45.35 -20.07
C LYS A 524 29.84 -45.68 -18.58
N ASN A 525 30.70 -45.13 -17.70
CA ASN A 525 30.72 -45.47 -16.27
C ASN A 525 29.76 -44.58 -15.45
N LYS A 526 28.77 -45.21 -14.79
CA LYS A 526 27.77 -44.53 -13.95
C LYS A 526 28.37 -43.69 -12.81
N LYS A 527 29.45 -44.14 -12.15
CA LYS A 527 30.09 -43.39 -11.05
C LYS A 527 30.72 -42.08 -11.54
N ILE A 528 31.30 -42.08 -12.74
CA ILE A 528 31.91 -40.89 -13.35
C ILE A 528 30.81 -39.90 -13.75
N ILE A 529 29.73 -40.39 -14.36
CA ILE A 529 28.57 -39.55 -14.73
C ILE A 529 27.98 -38.86 -13.51
N PHE A 530 27.82 -39.58 -12.39
CA PHE A 530 27.32 -39.02 -11.14
C PHE A 530 28.22 -37.90 -10.59
N LYS A 531 29.55 -38.10 -10.59
CA LYS A 531 30.49 -37.05 -10.17
C LYS A 531 30.41 -35.81 -11.06
N ILE A 532 30.26 -35.99 -12.38
CA ILE A 532 30.07 -34.87 -13.31
C ILE A 532 28.76 -34.15 -13.01
N ALA A 533 27.67 -34.88 -12.76
CA ALA A 533 26.37 -34.32 -12.41
C ALA A 533 26.48 -33.38 -11.21
N ILE A 534 27.12 -33.81 -10.11
CA ILE A 534 27.33 -32.99 -8.91
C ILE A 534 28.10 -31.71 -9.25
N ILE A 535 29.21 -31.81 -9.99
CA ILE A 535 30.03 -30.65 -10.35
C ILE A 535 29.23 -29.65 -11.18
N LYS A 536 28.43 -30.14 -12.15
CA LYS A 536 27.59 -29.26 -12.98
C LYS A 536 26.42 -28.67 -12.20
N PHE A 537 25.85 -29.40 -11.25
CA PHE A 537 24.83 -28.86 -10.36
C PHE A 537 25.39 -27.70 -9.53
N LEU A 538 26.54 -27.89 -8.88
CA LEU A 538 27.20 -26.83 -8.11
C LEU A 538 27.56 -25.62 -8.98
N LYS A 539 28.01 -25.85 -10.23
CA LYS A 539 28.27 -24.76 -11.18
C LYS A 539 27.00 -23.97 -11.52
N LEU A 540 25.88 -24.65 -11.76
CA LEU A 540 24.60 -23.98 -12.04
C LEU A 540 24.07 -23.24 -10.80
N VAL A 541 24.19 -23.82 -9.60
CA VAL A 541 23.84 -23.14 -8.34
C VAL A 541 24.67 -21.87 -8.17
N PHE A 542 25.98 -21.94 -8.40
CA PHE A 542 26.85 -20.76 -8.36
C PHE A 542 26.37 -19.68 -9.35
N TYR A 543 26.05 -20.05 -10.59
CA TYR A 543 25.56 -19.10 -11.60
C TYR A 543 24.19 -18.51 -11.22
N ALA A 544 23.30 -19.31 -10.65
CA ALA A 544 22.01 -18.84 -10.15
C ALA A 544 22.18 -17.82 -9.02
N LEU A 545 23.12 -18.06 -8.10
CA LEU A 545 23.43 -17.11 -7.02
C LEU A 545 24.04 -15.81 -7.54
N ILE A 546 25.00 -15.86 -8.48
CA ILE A 546 25.53 -14.64 -9.10
C ILE A 546 24.42 -13.91 -9.88
N GLY A 547 23.53 -14.64 -10.54
CA GLY A 547 22.37 -14.09 -11.23
C GLY A 547 21.44 -13.32 -10.29
N PHE A 548 21.08 -13.94 -9.16
CA PHE A 548 20.29 -13.34 -8.08
C PHE A 548 20.97 -12.10 -7.50
N ILE A 549 22.25 -12.21 -7.11
CA ILE A 549 23.03 -11.09 -6.56
C ILE A 549 23.09 -9.94 -7.55
N SER A 550 23.26 -10.23 -8.85
CA SER A 550 23.28 -9.19 -9.89
C SER A 550 21.96 -8.42 -9.94
N VAL A 551 20.82 -9.10 -9.81
CA VAL A 551 19.50 -8.44 -9.74
C VAL A 551 19.36 -7.62 -8.44
N ALA A 552 19.71 -8.19 -7.28
CA ALA A 552 19.62 -7.52 -5.99
C ALA A 552 20.52 -6.27 -5.91
N VAL A 553 21.73 -6.35 -6.46
CA VAL A 553 22.67 -5.23 -6.55
C VAL A 553 22.12 -4.17 -7.50
N SER A 554 21.60 -4.57 -8.66
CA SER A 554 20.97 -3.65 -9.61
C SER A 554 19.68 -3.00 -9.08
N SER A 555 18.98 -3.62 -8.12
CA SER A 555 17.80 -3.03 -7.48
C SER A 555 18.13 -2.10 -6.32
N ASN A 556 19.27 -2.29 -5.64
CA ASN A 556 19.66 -1.50 -4.47
C ASN A 556 20.71 -0.41 -4.74
N ILE A 557 21.59 -0.60 -5.73
CA ILE A 557 22.67 0.36 -6.01
C ILE A 557 22.22 1.40 -7.04
N ILE A 558 21.91 2.60 -6.55
CA ILE A 558 21.77 3.80 -7.35
C ILE A 558 23.17 4.42 -7.53
N LYS A 559 23.73 4.38 -8.74
CA LYS A 559 24.86 5.25 -9.13
C LYS A 559 24.33 6.31 -10.10
N GLY A 560 23.89 7.45 -9.57
CA GLY A 560 23.28 8.52 -10.38
C GLY A 560 22.00 8.06 -11.10
N LEU A 561 21.79 8.53 -12.33
CA LEU A 561 20.61 8.27 -13.18
C LEU A 561 20.62 6.93 -13.96
N LYS A 562 21.60 6.04 -13.76
CA LYS A 562 21.71 4.78 -14.53
C LYS A 562 21.69 3.55 -13.62
N LEU A 563 20.64 2.73 -13.75
CA LEU A 563 20.66 1.36 -13.25
C LEU A 563 21.76 0.56 -13.96
N SER A 564 22.60 -0.13 -13.20
CA SER A 564 23.47 -1.16 -13.76
C SER A 564 22.59 -2.29 -14.32
N ASN A 565 22.76 -2.64 -15.58
CA ASN A 565 22.01 -3.75 -16.17
C ASN A 565 22.47 -5.08 -15.50
N PRO A 566 21.57 -5.84 -14.85
CA PRO A 566 21.95 -7.04 -14.10
C PRO A 566 22.58 -8.12 -15.01
N ILE A 567 22.23 -8.13 -16.30
CA ILE A 567 22.86 -9.02 -17.29
C ILE A 567 24.34 -8.66 -17.48
N ILE A 568 24.66 -7.37 -17.57
CA ILE A 568 26.05 -6.91 -17.74
C ILE A 568 26.88 -7.27 -16.50
N VAL A 569 26.32 -7.04 -15.30
CA VAL A 569 26.97 -7.40 -14.03
C VAL A 569 27.24 -8.91 -13.97
N PHE A 570 26.21 -9.73 -14.20
CA PHE A 570 26.32 -11.19 -14.21
C PHE A 570 27.37 -11.67 -15.22
N VAL A 571 27.25 -11.25 -16.48
CA VAL A 571 28.13 -11.67 -17.56
C VAL A 571 29.58 -11.30 -17.27
N THR A 572 29.84 -10.10 -16.75
CA THR A 572 31.19 -9.65 -16.38
C THR A 572 31.80 -10.56 -15.30
N VAL A 573 31.05 -10.83 -14.22
CA VAL A 573 31.53 -11.70 -13.14
C VAL A 573 31.78 -13.12 -13.65
N ILE A 574 30.87 -13.68 -14.46
CA ILE A 574 31.04 -15.02 -15.02
C ILE A 574 32.25 -15.10 -15.95
N PHE A 575 32.50 -14.09 -16.78
CA PHE A 575 33.69 -14.09 -17.66
C PHE A 575 35.00 -14.04 -16.87
N ILE A 576 35.05 -13.29 -15.76
CA ILE A 576 36.22 -13.26 -14.88
C ILE A 576 36.42 -14.65 -14.24
N CYS A 577 35.37 -15.23 -13.67
CA CYS A 577 35.43 -16.56 -13.04
C CYS A 577 35.80 -17.66 -14.04
N GLU A 578 35.25 -17.63 -15.26
CA GLU A 578 35.56 -18.59 -16.32
C GLU A 578 37.01 -18.41 -16.79
N SER A 579 37.51 -17.18 -16.94
CA SER A 579 38.90 -16.92 -17.34
C SER A 579 39.89 -17.50 -16.33
N ILE A 580 39.64 -17.31 -15.03
CA ILE A 580 40.44 -17.91 -13.95
C ILE A 580 40.38 -19.44 -14.02
N THR A 581 39.18 -20.00 -14.19
CA THR A 581 38.98 -21.45 -14.29
C THR A 581 39.76 -22.04 -15.46
N LEU A 582 39.64 -21.43 -16.65
CA LEU A 582 40.35 -21.83 -17.87
C LEU A 582 41.86 -21.73 -17.71
N PHE A 583 42.36 -20.69 -17.03
CA PHE A 583 43.77 -20.57 -16.73
C PHE A 583 44.28 -21.71 -15.85
N VAL A 584 43.52 -22.12 -14.83
CA VAL A 584 43.88 -23.23 -13.93
C VAL A 584 43.89 -24.58 -14.66
N ILE A 585 42.89 -24.85 -15.50
CA ILE A 585 42.75 -26.14 -16.20
C ILE A 585 43.41 -26.19 -17.58
N ARG A 586 44.15 -25.13 -17.98
CA ARG A 586 44.69 -24.93 -19.34
C ARG A 586 45.47 -26.10 -19.95
N LYS A 587 46.07 -26.95 -19.11
CA LYS A 587 46.85 -28.12 -19.54
C LYS A 587 45.97 -29.30 -19.98
N ASP A 588 44.69 -29.32 -19.62
CA ASP A 588 43.75 -30.42 -19.90
C ASP A 588 42.68 -29.97 -20.92
N LYS A 589 42.92 -30.26 -22.20
CA LYS A 589 42.05 -29.84 -23.31
C LYS A 589 40.61 -30.35 -23.18
N LEU A 590 40.40 -31.53 -22.57
CA LEU A 590 39.07 -32.09 -22.38
C LEU A 590 38.31 -31.32 -21.30
N LYS A 591 38.96 -31.00 -20.18
CA LYS A 591 38.36 -30.16 -19.14
C LYS A 591 38.08 -28.73 -19.60
N VAL A 592 38.98 -28.15 -20.41
CA VAL A 592 38.75 -26.83 -21.03
C VAL A 592 37.48 -26.85 -21.89
N ARG A 593 37.36 -27.83 -22.80
CA ARG A 593 36.18 -27.95 -23.67
C ARG A 593 34.89 -28.18 -22.88
N ASP A 594 34.93 -29.08 -21.89
CA ASP A 594 33.81 -29.38 -20.99
C ASP A 594 33.36 -28.15 -20.18
N SER A 595 34.30 -27.34 -19.67
CA SER A 595 33.96 -26.10 -18.96
C SER A 595 33.25 -25.12 -19.88
N ILE A 596 33.82 -24.82 -21.05
CA ILE A 596 33.27 -23.87 -22.03
C ILE A 596 31.86 -24.28 -22.46
N ILE A 597 31.66 -25.54 -22.85
CA ILE A 597 30.35 -26.03 -23.31
C ILE A 597 29.31 -25.88 -22.19
N SER A 598 29.63 -26.32 -20.97
CA SER A 598 28.70 -26.18 -19.85
C SER A 598 28.38 -24.72 -19.51
N THR A 599 29.36 -23.81 -19.60
CA THR A 599 29.15 -22.37 -19.39
C THR A 599 28.21 -21.78 -20.43
N VAL A 600 28.47 -22.05 -21.71
CA VAL A 600 27.65 -21.56 -22.83
C VAL A 600 26.21 -22.08 -22.74
N MET A 601 26.00 -23.30 -22.25
CA MET A 601 24.66 -23.85 -22.04
C MET A 601 23.94 -23.26 -20.82
N MET A 602 24.65 -22.88 -19.75
CA MET A 602 24.04 -22.38 -18.52
C MET A 602 23.77 -20.86 -18.55
N ILE A 603 24.59 -20.06 -19.23
CA ILE A 603 24.43 -18.60 -19.30
C ILE A 603 23.02 -18.18 -19.80
N PRO A 604 22.47 -18.76 -20.89
CA PRO A 604 21.13 -18.40 -21.37
C PRO A 604 20.02 -18.60 -20.34
N ILE A 605 20.15 -19.61 -19.46
CA ILE A 605 19.18 -19.87 -18.38
C ILE A 605 19.11 -18.68 -17.43
N ILE A 606 20.28 -18.16 -17.04
CA ILE A 606 20.37 -17.02 -16.12
C ILE A 606 19.93 -15.73 -16.81
N ILE A 607 20.40 -15.48 -18.03
CA ILE A 607 20.02 -14.29 -18.80
C ILE A 607 18.51 -14.26 -19.04
N TYR A 608 17.90 -15.39 -19.40
CA TYR A 608 16.45 -15.51 -19.55
C TYR A 608 15.71 -15.09 -18.28
N SER A 609 16.21 -15.46 -17.09
CA SER A 609 15.60 -15.09 -15.81
C SER A 609 15.90 -13.66 -15.36
N GLN A 610 16.89 -13.00 -15.97
CA GLN A 610 17.23 -11.60 -15.69
C GLN A 610 16.57 -10.60 -16.65
N TYR A 611 16.28 -11.04 -17.88
CA TYR A 611 15.53 -10.32 -18.90
C TYR A 611 14.10 -10.06 -18.46
#